data_AF-A0A1R1IJZ2-F1
#
_entry.id   AF-A0A1R1IJZ2-F1
#
_cell.length_a   1.000
_cell.length_b   1.000
_cell.length_c   1.000
_cell.angle_alpha   90.00
_cell.angle_beta   90.00
_cell.angle_gamma   90.00
#
_symmetry.space_group_name_H-M   'P 1'
#
loop_
_entity.id
_entity.type
_entity.pdbx_description
1 polymer ?
#
loop_
_entity_poly.entity_id
_entity_poly.type
_entity_poly.pdbx_seq_one_letter_code
_entity_poly.pdbx_strand_id
1 'polypeptide(L)'
;MNERITTEIDGLTLNLSNLHKPLFPSGFTKGELINYYVEISEVLLPHLRDRALTRVRFPDGTTGDSFYEKNAPAGTPDFVQTVDVATSAGTVSYVTATQRADLAWLANIASIELHTPQWRTTEATAHEDGIVIDGEDEPRATSLVVDLDPGPGVTPDEIAKGAIIAATTLAEVGLESHPKSSGNKGLQLTVPIAPTPASEVYQFAQSLARHLAQRHPKRFVATMAKNARAGLVFVDFAQNLAARNTVVAYSVRGLEVPSVATPLTWEEVAALGPDTPVRTHPTAMLERVQNLGDLWHPTLPTATSPALPGPLA
;
A
#
# COMPACT_ATOMS: atom_id res chain seq x y z
N MET A 1 -0.51 -33.76 11.22
CA MET A 1 0.86 -33.71 10.65
C MET A 1 1.00 -32.38 9.94
N ASN A 2 2.13 -31.68 10.10
CA ASN A 2 2.39 -30.48 9.30
C ASN A 2 2.64 -30.91 7.86
N GLU A 3 1.59 -30.91 7.06
CA GLU A 3 1.66 -31.20 5.64
C GLU A 3 2.58 -30.17 4.98
N ARG A 4 3.61 -30.68 4.31
CA ARG A 4 4.54 -29.90 3.49
C ARG A 4 4.49 -30.45 2.09
N ILE A 5 4.38 -29.54 1.13
CA ILE A 5 4.48 -29.88 -0.28
C ILE A 5 5.68 -29.14 -0.86
N THR A 6 6.44 -29.83 -1.69
CA THR A 6 7.45 -29.20 -2.54
C THR A 6 6.81 -28.94 -3.89
N THR A 7 6.87 -27.69 -4.34
CA THR A 7 6.33 -27.26 -5.63
C THR A 7 7.37 -26.43 -6.37
N GLU A 8 7.18 -26.26 -7.67
CA GLU A 8 7.95 -25.36 -8.49
C GLU A 8 7.05 -24.22 -8.99
N ILE A 9 7.55 -22.98 -8.95
CA ILE A 9 6.92 -21.81 -9.57
C ILE A 9 8.02 -21.13 -10.38
N ASP A 10 7.83 -21.01 -11.70
CA ASP A 10 8.78 -20.37 -12.62
C ASP A 10 10.22 -20.92 -12.53
N GLY A 11 10.37 -22.24 -12.36
CA GLY A 11 11.69 -22.87 -12.22
C GLY A 11 12.30 -22.80 -10.81
N LEU A 12 11.58 -22.23 -9.83
CA LEU A 12 12.05 -22.09 -8.46
C LEU A 12 11.30 -23.01 -7.51
N THR A 13 12.07 -23.82 -6.79
CA THR A 13 11.54 -24.78 -5.81
C THR A 13 11.14 -24.11 -4.50
N LEU A 14 9.91 -24.35 -4.06
CA LEU A 14 9.32 -23.82 -2.84
C LEU A 14 8.79 -24.97 -1.96
N ASN A 15 9.00 -24.84 -0.65
CA ASN A 15 8.38 -25.72 0.33
C ASN A 15 7.19 -25.00 0.97
N LEU A 16 5.99 -25.32 0.53
CA LEU A 16 4.76 -24.80 1.10
C LEU A 16 4.31 -25.70 2.26
N SER A 17 3.65 -25.12 3.24
CA SER A 17 3.21 -25.85 4.44
C SER A 17 1.80 -25.47 4.84
N ASN A 18 1.10 -26.30 5.61
CA ASN A 18 -0.15 -25.92 6.30
C ASN A 18 -1.17 -25.22 5.37
N LEU A 19 -1.35 -25.72 4.15
CA LEU A 19 -2.16 -25.06 3.12
C LEU A 19 -3.62 -24.91 3.53
N HIS A 20 -4.16 -25.91 4.22
CA HIS A 20 -5.53 -25.90 4.73
C HIS A 20 -5.70 -25.10 6.04
N LYS A 21 -4.64 -24.47 6.57
CA LYS A 21 -4.76 -23.64 7.78
C LYS A 21 -5.66 -22.44 7.49
N PRO A 22 -6.78 -22.27 8.21
CA PRO A 22 -7.58 -21.05 8.12
C PRO A 22 -6.75 -19.85 8.60
N LEU A 23 -6.69 -18.79 7.79
CA LEU A 23 -6.10 -17.51 8.17
C LEU A 23 -7.17 -16.49 8.57
N PHE A 24 -8.43 -16.70 8.20
CA PHE A 24 -9.55 -15.83 8.54
C PHE A 24 -10.69 -16.63 9.20
N PRO A 25 -11.53 -15.99 10.05
CA PRO A 25 -12.73 -16.61 10.61
C PRO A 25 -13.68 -17.25 9.59
N SER A 26 -13.72 -16.72 8.37
CA SER A 26 -14.52 -17.26 7.26
C SER A 26 -14.06 -18.63 6.77
N GLY A 27 -12.88 -19.08 7.18
CA GLY A 27 -12.24 -20.29 6.67
C GLY A 27 -11.26 -20.04 5.53
N PHE A 28 -11.10 -18.80 5.04
CA PHE A 28 -10.14 -18.47 3.97
C PHE A 28 -8.72 -18.91 4.41
N THR A 29 -8.16 -19.83 3.65
CA THR A 29 -6.99 -20.63 4.01
C THR A 29 -5.69 -20.01 3.53
N LYS A 30 -4.57 -20.50 4.07
CA LYS A 30 -3.23 -20.12 3.59
C LYS A 30 -2.99 -20.53 2.13
N GLY A 31 -3.51 -21.67 1.69
CA GLY A 31 -3.45 -22.11 0.31
C GLY A 31 -4.18 -21.14 -0.63
N GLU A 32 -5.36 -20.65 -0.23
CA GLU A 32 -6.09 -19.63 -0.99
C GLU A 32 -5.36 -18.29 -1.03
N LEU A 33 -4.69 -17.89 0.06
CA LEU A 33 -3.84 -16.69 0.07
C LEU A 33 -2.66 -16.82 -0.90
N ILE A 34 -1.97 -17.98 -0.89
CA ILE A 34 -0.87 -18.28 -1.82
C ILE A 34 -1.38 -18.22 -3.26
N ASN A 35 -2.49 -18.91 -3.55
CA ASN A 35 -3.09 -18.92 -4.87
C ASN A 35 -3.45 -17.50 -5.33
N TYR A 36 -4.11 -16.70 -4.49
CA TYR A 36 -4.45 -15.32 -4.80
C TYR A 36 -3.22 -14.50 -5.20
N TYR A 37 -2.14 -14.57 -4.41
CA TYR A 37 -0.93 -13.80 -4.68
C TYR A 37 -0.17 -14.27 -5.92
N VAL A 38 -0.23 -15.55 -6.26
CA VAL A 38 0.32 -16.08 -7.52
C VAL A 38 -0.51 -15.61 -8.71
N GLU A 39 -1.84 -15.67 -8.64
CA GLU A 39 -2.72 -15.30 -9.74
C GLU A 39 -2.76 -13.79 -10.00
N ILE A 40 -2.70 -12.95 -8.96
CA ILE A 40 -2.69 -11.48 -9.08
C ILE A 40 -1.31 -10.91 -9.47
N SER A 41 -0.28 -11.77 -9.53
CA SER A 41 1.12 -11.37 -9.59
C SER A 41 1.47 -10.47 -10.78
N GLU A 42 0.86 -10.69 -11.95
CA GLU A 42 1.15 -9.92 -13.16
C GLU A 42 0.87 -8.43 -12.99
N VAL A 43 -0.24 -8.08 -12.30
CA VAL A 43 -0.60 -6.69 -12.02
C VAL A 43 0.00 -6.18 -10.72
N LEU A 44 0.29 -7.03 -9.74
CA LEU A 44 0.85 -6.62 -8.44
C LEU A 44 2.37 -6.34 -8.50
N LEU A 45 3.15 -7.20 -9.18
CA LEU A 45 4.62 -7.10 -9.20
C LEU A 45 5.16 -5.76 -9.72
N PRO A 46 4.58 -5.11 -10.76
CA PRO A 46 5.00 -3.78 -11.18
C PRO A 46 4.96 -2.72 -10.07
N HIS A 47 4.03 -2.85 -9.11
CA HIS A 47 3.85 -1.93 -7.99
C HIS A 47 4.79 -2.22 -6.80
N LEU A 48 5.32 -3.44 -6.73
CA LEU A 48 6.30 -3.90 -5.74
C LEU A 48 7.76 -3.75 -6.19
N ARG A 49 7.98 -3.69 -7.51
CA ARG A 49 9.31 -3.64 -8.11
C ARG A 49 10.13 -2.48 -7.55
N ASP A 50 11.38 -2.76 -7.23
CA ASP A 50 12.36 -1.80 -6.70
C ASP A 50 11.89 -1.13 -5.40
N ARG A 51 11.13 -1.83 -4.53
CA ARG A 51 10.67 -1.28 -3.24
C ARG A 51 11.05 -2.17 -2.08
N ALA A 52 11.52 -1.55 -0.99
CA ALA A 52 11.79 -2.20 0.28
C ALA A 52 10.47 -2.62 0.96
N LEU A 53 10.18 -3.92 0.97
CA LEU A 53 8.88 -4.45 1.38
C LEU A 53 8.79 -4.65 2.91
N THR A 54 7.81 -3.99 3.51
CA THR A 54 7.37 -4.29 4.88
C THR A 54 6.19 -5.25 4.81
N ARG A 55 6.19 -6.28 5.67
CA ARG A 55 5.11 -7.26 5.74
C ARG A 55 4.37 -7.12 7.05
N VAL A 56 3.06 -7.36 7.04
CA VAL A 56 2.32 -7.65 8.27
C VAL A 56 1.94 -9.13 8.26
N ARG A 57 2.48 -9.86 9.22
CA ARG A 57 2.36 -11.31 9.29
C ARG A 57 1.35 -11.74 10.34
N PHE A 58 0.58 -12.76 9.99
CA PHE A 58 -0.46 -13.36 10.84
C PHE A 58 -0.25 -14.87 10.90
N PRO A 59 0.81 -15.35 11.61
CA PRO A 59 1.16 -16.76 11.61
C PRO A 59 0.01 -17.68 11.99
N ASP A 60 -0.86 -17.21 12.89
CA ASP A 60 -2.03 -17.92 13.42
C ASP A 60 -3.37 -17.35 12.93
N GLY A 61 -3.35 -16.61 11.83
CA GLY A 61 -4.54 -16.00 11.24
C GLY A 61 -4.94 -14.67 11.91
N THR A 62 -5.97 -14.02 11.38
CA THR A 62 -6.38 -12.66 11.76
C THR A 62 -7.04 -12.55 13.13
N THR A 63 -7.37 -13.68 13.76
CA THR A 63 -7.82 -13.74 15.16
C THR A 63 -6.67 -13.87 16.17
N GLY A 64 -5.46 -14.20 15.70
CA GLY A 64 -4.25 -14.28 16.51
C GLY A 64 -3.43 -13.00 16.48
N ASP A 65 -2.23 -13.07 17.05
CA ASP A 65 -1.30 -11.95 17.03
C ASP A 65 -0.77 -11.68 15.62
N SER A 66 -0.55 -10.40 15.34
CA SER A 66 0.11 -9.93 14.13
C SER A 66 1.33 -9.10 14.47
N PHE A 67 2.28 -9.03 13.54
CA PHE A 67 3.45 -8.18 13.69
C PHE A 67 3.91 -7.59 12.37
N TYR A 68 4.42 -6.36 12.46
CA TYR A 68 5.10 -5.68 11.37
C TYR A 68 6.54 -6.21 11.28
N GLU A 69 6.94 -6.66 10.11
CA GLU A 69 8.26 -7.22 9.86
C GLU A 69 8.93 -6.47 8.70
N LYS A 70 10.00 -5.75 9.03
CA LYS A 70 10.85 -5.01 8.08
C LYS A 70 12.05 -5.85 7.66
N ASN A 71 12.79 -6.37 8.64
CA ASN A 71 13.96 -7.21 8.39
C ASN A 71 13.57 -8.55 7.74
N ALA A 72 14.36 -9.05 6.81
CA ALA A 72 14.18 -10.35 6.20
C ALA A 72 14.22 -11.44 7.29
N PRO A 73 13.24 -12.36 7.32
CA PRO A 73 13.19 -13.38 8.36
C PRO A 73 14.32 -14.39 8.19
N ALA A 74 14.69 -15.07 9.28
CA ALA A 74 15.56 -16.23 9.19
C ALA A 74 14.92 -17.31 8.29
N GLY A 75 15.73 -17.92 7.41
CA GLY A 75 15.23 -18.86 6.42
C GLY A 75 14.56 -18.22 5.20
N THR A 76 14.87 -16.94 4.92
CA THR A 76 14.61 -16.33 3.60
C THR A 76 15.32 -17.15 2.51
N PRO A 77 14.61 -17.63 1.47
CA PRO A 77 15.22 -18.40 0.39
C PRO A 77 16.26 -17.59 -0.39
N ASP A 78 17.30 -18.26 -0.89
CA ASP A 78 18.41 -17.61 -1.61
C ASP A 78 18.00 -16.84 -2.87
N PHE A 79 16.86 -17.19 -3.49
CA PHE A 79 16.34 -16.48 -4.66
C PHE A 79 15.62 -15.17 -4.29
N VAL A 80 15.22 -14.99 -3.02
CA VAL A 80 14.53 -13.79 -2.57
C VAL A 80 15.57 -12.69 -2.36
N GLN A 81 15.47 -11.65 -3.17
CA GLN A 81 16.36 -10.50 -3.07
C GLN A 81 16.06 -9.64 -1.85
N THR A 82 17.11 -9.05 -1.29
CA THR A 82 17.02 -8.09 -0.19
C THR A 82 17.74 -6.80 -0.53
N VAL A 83 17.30 -5.71 0.10
CA VAL A 83 17.96 -4.40 0.06
C VAL A 83 18.18 -3.89 1.47
N ASP A 84 19.38 -3.40 1.74
CA ASP A 84 19.74 -2.86 3.04
C ASP A 84 19.34 -1.39 3.15
N VAL A 85 18.72 -1.04 4.27
CA VAL A 85 18.31 0.33 4.59
C VAL A 85 18.96 0.72 5.91
N ALA A 86 19.73 1.80 5.89
CA ALA A 86 20.36 2.37 7.07
C ALA A 86 19.30 3.09 7.91
N THR A 87 19.19 2.73 9.18
CA THR A 87 18.28 3.38 10.13
C THR A 87 19.06 3.85 11.34
N SER A 88 18.46 4.72 12.16
CA SER A 88 19.06 5.17 13.42
C SER A 88 19.37 4.04 14.42
N ALA A 89 18.77 2.86 14.22
CA ALA A 89 18.98 1.67 15.05
C ALA A 89 19.94 0.64 14.41
N GLY A 90 20.55 0.98 13.26
CA GLY A 90 21.40 0.09 12.45
C GLY A 90 20.77 -0.26 11.10
N THR A 91 21.40 -1.18 10.38
CA THR A 91 20.95 -1.64 9.06
C THR A 91 19.81 -2.64 9.18
N VAL A 92 18.79 -2.48 8.34
CA VAL A 92 17.68 -3.41 8.19
C VAL A 92 17.67 -3.95 6.76
N SER A 93 17.74 -5.27 6.60
CA SER A 93 17.67 -5.92 5.30
C SER A 93 16.22 -6.17 4.93
N TYR A 94 15.65 -5.37 4.03
CA TYR A 94 14.28 -5.52 3.56
C TYR A 94 14.18 -6.55 2.45
N VAL A 95 13.13 -7.35 2.45
CA VAL A 95 12.78 -8.19 1.29
C VAL A 95 12.37 -7.29 0.12
N THR A 96 12.68 -7.70 -1.10
CA THR A 96 12.06 -7.19 -2.34
C THR A 96 11.31 -8.32 -3.03
N ALA A 97 10.21 -8.01 -3.71
CA ALA A 97 9.43 -8.99 -4.47
C ALA A 97 9.47 -8.64 -5.96
N THR A 98 10.08 -9.51 -6.76
CA THR A 98 10.34 -9.26 -8.19
C THR A 98 9.70 -10.30 -9.10
N GLN A 99 9.22 -11.42 -8.54
CA GLN A 99 8.71 -12.57 -9.28
C GLN A 99 7.62 -13.34 -8.50
N ARG A 100 6.89 -14.23 -9.19
CA ARG A 100 5.74 -14.96 -8.62
C ARG A 100 6.12 -15.86 -7.43
N ALA A 101 7.29 -16.47 -7.50
CA ALA A 101 7.82 -17.31 -6.43
C ALA A 101 8.00 -16.55 -5.11
N ASP A 102 8.39 -15.27 -5.17
CA ASP A 102 8.54 -14.43 -3.97
C ASP A 102 7.19 -14.20 -3.30
N LEU A 103 6.15 -13.92 -4.09
CA LEU A 103 4.78 -13.72 -3.59
C LEU A 103 4.21 -14.99 -2.97
N ALA A 104 4.42 -16.15 -3.60
CA ALA A 104 4.03 -17.44 -3.03
C ALA A 104 4.73 -17.73 -1.70
N TRP A 105 6.03 -17.42 -1.61
CA TRP A 105 6.79 -17.55 -0.37
C TRP A 105 6.29 -16.59 0.72
N LEU A 106 6.09 -15.31 0.39
CA LEU A 106 5.56 -14.30 1.31
C LEU A 106 4.21 -14.72 1.90
N ALA A 107 3.31 -15.24 1.06
CA ALA A 107 2.02 -15.78 1.49
C ALA A 107 2.17 -17.04 2.36
N ASN A 108 3.13 -17.93 2.04
CA ASN A 108 3.40 -19.14 2.81
C ASN A 108 3.92 -18.87 4.23
N ILE A 109 4.63 -17.76 4.44
CA ILE A 109 5.03 -17.27 5.78
C ILE A 109 3.95 -16.40 6.46
N ALA A 110 2.74 -16.42 5.92
CA ALA A 110 1.54 -15.70 6.37
C ALA A 110 1.71 -14.17 6.36
N SER A 111 2.48 -13.62 5.41
CA SER A 111 2.46 -12.19 5.12
C SER A 111 1.14 -11.86 4.41
N ILE A 112 0.11 -11.53 5.19
CA ILE A 112 -1.19 -11.17 4.63
C ILE A 112 -1.10 -9.80 3.97
N GLU A 113 -0.51 -8.82 4.66
CA GLU A 113 -0.37 -7.46 4.12
C GLU A 113 1.04 -7.18 3.63
N LEU A 114 1.11 -6.48 2.50
CA LEU A 114 2.31 -6.02 1.82
C LEU A 114 2.29 -4.50 1.77
N HIS A 115 3.36 -3.87 2.26
CA HIS A 115 3.46 -2.41 2.39
C HIS A 115 4.77 -1.91 1.80
N THR A 116 4.69 -0.83 1.03
CA THR A 116 5.86 -0.26 0.36
C THR A 116 6.02 1.22 0.70
N PRO A 117 7.27 1.75 0.72
CA PRO A 117 7.49 3.19 0.73
C PRO A 117 7.07 3.82 -0.61
N GLN A 118 7.00 5.16 -0.65
CA GLN A 118 6.67 5.91 -1.87
C GLN A 118 7.87 6.07 -2.83
N TRP A 119 9.08 5.84 -2.34
CA TRP A 119 10.32 5.82 -3.12
C TRP A 119 10.66 4.43 -3.65
N ARG A 120 11.57 4.39 -4.64
CA ARG A 120 12.14 3.18 -5.22
C ARG A 120 13.62 3.09 -4.90
N THR A 121 14.16 1.88 -4.77
CA THR A 121 15.58 1.64 -4.49
C THR A 121 16.48 2.20 -5.60
N THR A 122 15.98 2.30 -6.83
CA THR A 122 16.66 2.93 -7.96
C THR A 122 16.74 4.46 -7.86
N GLU A 123 15.94 5.07 -6.98
CA GLU A 123 15.85 6.51 -6.76
C GLU A 123 16.39 6.89 -5.36
N ALA A 124 17.24 6.03 -4.80
CA ALA A 124 17.79 6.16 -3.47
C ALA A 124 19.33 6.17 -3.50
N THR A 125 19.91 6.90 -2.55
CA THR A 125 21.36 6.89 -2.33
C THR A 125 21.70 5.79 -1.31
N ALA A 126 22.67 4.94 -1.64
CA ALA A 126 23.19 3.92 -0.74
C ALA A 126 24.64 4.22 -0.37
N HIS A 127 24.95 4.10 0.93
CA HIS A 127 26.32 4.09 1.47
C HIS A 127 26.71 2.67 1.90
N GLU A 128 27.85 2.53 2.57
CA GLU A 128 28.35 1.22 3.06
C GLU A 128 27.32 0.47 3.92
N ASP A 129 26.54 1.18 4.74
CA ASP A 129 25.55 0.62 5.66
C ASP A 129 24.14 0.44 5.06
N GLY A 130 23.95 0.76 3.77
CA GLY A 130 22.68 0.65 3.04
C GLY A 130 22.08 1.99 2.58
N ILE A 131 20.82 1.95 2.14
CA ILE A 131 20.06 3.12 1.69
C ILE A 131 19.83 4.10 2.84
N VAL A 132 20.16 5.36 2.63
CA VAL A 132 19.89 6.46 3.57
C VAL A 132 18.43 6.89 3.47
N ILE A 133 17.78 7.16 4.59
CA ILE A 133 16.35 7.54 4.64
C ILE A 133 16.10 8.93 5.24
N ASP A 134 17.15 9.67 5.57
CA ASP A 134 17.09 11.01 6.13
C ASP A 134 18.24 11.91 5.61
N GLY A 135 18.20 13.20 5.95
CA GLY A 135 19.22 14.16 5.52
C GLY A 135 19.18 14.49 4.03
N GLU A 136 20.32 14.94 3.50
CA GLU A 136 20.44 15.37 2.10
C GLU A 136 20.41 14.19 1.10
N ASP A 137 20.78 12.99 1.57
CA ASP A 137 20.79 11.75 0.79
C ASP A 137 19.49 10.96 0.91
N GLU A 138 18.42 11.57 1.46
CA GLU A 138 17.11 10.90 1.56
C GLU A 138 16.61 10.45 0.17
N PRO A 139 15.80 9.38 0.10
CA PRO A 139 15.39 8.82 -1.16
C PRO A 139 14.37 9.73 -1.85
N ARG A 140 14.34 9.64 -3.17
CA ARG A 140 13.40 10.39 -3.99
C ARG A 140 12.14 9.57 -4.20
N ALA A 141 11.02 10.07 -3.69
CA ALA A 141 9.72 9.47 -3.89
C ALA A 141 9.27 9.64 -5.36
N THR A 142 8.65 8.59 -5.89
CA THR A 142 8.10 8.55 -7.26
C THR A 142 6.58 8.59 -7.27
N SER A 143 5.97 8.73 -6.09
CA SER A 143 4.53 8.83 -5.90
C SER A 143 4.21 9.75 -4.73
N LEU A 144 3.18 10.58 -4.91
CA LEU A 144 2.50 11.27 -3.83
C LEU A 144 1.28 10.44 -3.42
N VAL A 145 1.10 10.23 -2.10
CA VAL A 145 -0.09 9.57 -1.54
C VAL A 145 -0.90 10.55 -0.71
N VAL A 146 -2.21 10.59 -0.95
CA VAL A 146 -3.19 11.27 -0.11
C VAL A 146 -4.08 10.21 0.53
N ASP A 147 -3.85 9.95 1.81
CA ASP A 147 -4.59 8.94 2.57
C ASP A 147 -5.75 9.58 3.34
N LEU A 148 -6.97 9.15 3.03
CA LEU A 148 -8.22 9.73 3.50
C LEU A 148 -8.89 8.78 4.49
N ASP A 149 -8.69 9.09 5.77
CA ASP A 149 -9.19 8.29 6.88
C ASP A 149 -10.50 8.86 7.43
N PRO A 150 -11.59 8.06 7.48
CA PRO A 150 -12.82 8.51 8.10
C PRO A 150 -12.66 8.61 9.61
N GLY A 151 -12.97 9.79 10.16
CA GLY A 151 -13.21 9.93 11.58
C GLY A 151 -14.51 9.25 12.01
N PRO A 152 -14.77 9.15 13.34
CA PRO A 152 -16.00 8.56 13.85
C PRO A 152 -17.24 9.25 13.25
N GLY A 153 -18.17 8.45 12.74
CA GLY A 153 -19.43 8.91 12.16
C GLY A 153 -19.38 9.26 10.66
N VAL A 154 -18.20 9.26 10.03
CA VAL A 154 -18.07 9.50 8.58
C VAL A 154 -18.44 8.25 7.80
N THR A 155 -19.37 8.39 6.85
CA THR A 155 -19.84 7.29 5.98
C THR A 155 -18.96 7.14 4.71
N PRO A 156 -18.98 5.99 4.01
CA PRO A 156 -18.21 5.78 2.79
C PRO A 156 -18.49 6.80 1.69
N ASP A 157 -19.74 7.24 1.49
CA ASP A 157 -20.08 8.28 0.52
C ASP A 157 -19.51 9.66 0.93
N GLU A 158 -19.40 9.93 2.23
CA GLU A 158 -18.72 11.12 2.74
C GLU A 158 -17.21 11.06 2.54
N ILE A 159 -16.58 9.88 2.58
CA ILE A 159 -15.19 9.72 2.17
C ILE A 159 -15.07 9.92 0.66
N ALA A 160 -16.00 9.36 -0.12
CA ALA A 160 -16.01 9.44 -1.58
C ALA A 160 -16.07 10.88 -2.08
N LYS A 161 -17.02 11.69 -1.60
CA LYS A 161 -17.02 13.11 -2.02
C LYS A 161 -15.84 13.89 -1.41
N GLY A 162 -15.14 13.36 -0.41
CA GLY A 162 -13.87 13.93 0.08
C GLY A 162 -12.73 13.62 -0.88
N ALA A 163 -12.64 12.38 -1.36
CA ALA A 163 -11.71 11.95 -2.39
C ALA A 163 -11.87 12.74 -3.69
N ILE A 164 -13.11 12.97 -4.15
CA ILE A 164 -13.39 13.77 -5.35
C ILE A 164 -12.91 15.23 -5.17
N ILE A 165 -13.13 15.84 -4.00
CA ILE A 165 -12.62 17.19 -3.73
C ILE A 165 -11.10 17.20 -3.76
N ALA A 166 -10.44 16.27 -3.07
CA ALA A 166 -8.98 16.18 -3.03
C ALA A 166 -8.37 15.98 -4.43
N ALA A 167 -8.96 15.10 -5.24
CA ALA A 167 -8.56 14.89 -6.62
C ALA A 167 -8.78 16.13 -7.50
N THR A 168 -9.88 16.86 -7.30
CA THR A 168 -10.13 18.13 -8.01
C THR A 168 -9.06 19.16 -7.66
N THR A 169 -8.71 19.31 -6.38
CA THR A 169 -7.64 20.21 -5.92
C THR A 169 -6.26 19.81 -6.47
N LEU A 170 -5.97 18.52 -6.59
CA LEU A 170 -4.73 18.04 -7.24
C LEU A 170 -4.74 18.36 -8.75
N ALA A 171 -5.86 18.15 -9.44
CA ALA A 171 -6.00 18.44 -10.86
C ALA A 171 -5.82 19.93 -11.18
N GLU A 172 -6.29 20.83 -10.30
CA GLU A 172 -6.07 22.29 -10.43
C GLU A 172 -4.59 22.69 -10.48
N VAL A 173 -3.70 21.86 -9.91
CA VAL A 173 -2.24 22.07 -9.96
C VAL A 173 -1.53 21.11 -10.90
N GLY A 174 -2.26 20.47 -11.82
CA GLY A 174 -1.72 19.61 -12.86
C GLY A 174 -1.34 18.20 -12.39
N LEU A 175 -1.84 17.76 -11.24
CA LEU A 175 -1.59 16.43 -10.69
C LEU A 175 -2.83 15.53 -10.87
N GLU A 176 -2.73 14.50 -11.70
CA GLU A 176 -3.78 13.50 -11.87
C GLU A 176 -3.64 12.40 -10.82
N SER A 177 -4.72 12.13 -10.08
CA SER A 177 -4.73 11.15 -9.00
C SER A 177 -5.64 9.96 -9.30
N HIS A 178 -5.22 8.78 -8.86
CA HIS A 178 -5.95 7.53 -9.04
C HIS A 178 -6.42 6.99 -7.68
N PRO A 179 -7.70 6.59 -7.53
CA PRO A 179 -8.25 6.15 -6.26
C PRO A 179 -8.14 4.64 -6.04
N LYS A 180 -7.80 4.24 -4.82
CA LYS A 180 -8.01 2.86 -4.34
C LYS A 180 -8.72 2.88 -2.99
N SER A 181 -9.45 1.82 -2.69
CA SER A 181 -9.78 1.55 -1.30
C SER A 181 -8.56 1.06 -0.55
N SER A 182 -8.47 1.41 0.73
CA SER A 182 -7.51 0.78 1.62
C SER A 182 -7.81 -0.72 1.85
N GLY A 183 -9.01 -1.19 1.51
CA GLY A 183 -9.54 -2.49 1.93
C GLY A 183 -10.04 -2.50 3.38
N ASN A 184 -9.94 -1.39 4.11
CA ASN A 184 -10.49 -1.25 5.47
C ASN A 184 -11.69 -0.29 5.51
N LYS A 185 -11.44 1.00 5.76
CA LYS A 185 -12.46 2.06 5.88
C LYS A 185 -12.14 3.29 5.02
N GLY A 186 -10.86 3.62 4.83
CA GLY A 186 -10.43 4.81 4.07
C GLY A 186 -10.24 4.58 2.57
N LEU A 187 -10.10 5.69 1.85
CA LEU A 187 -9.68 5.77 0.45
C LEU A 187 -8.28 6.36 0.35
N GLN A 188 -7.53 5.96 -0.65
CA GLN A 188 -6.20 6.50 -0.93
C GLN A 188 -6.15 6.99 -2.36
N LEU A 189 -5.60 8.18 -2.55
CA LEU A 189 -5.29 8.72 -3.87
C LEU A 189 -3.78 8.64 -4.08
N THR A 190 -3.37 8.22 -5.27
CA THR A 190 -1.96 8.20 -5.66
C THR A 190 -1.75 8.96 -6.94
N VAL A 191 -0.73 9.82 -6.94
CA VAL A 191 -0.25 10.56 -8.11
C VAL A 191 1.16 10.07 -8.42
N PRO A 192 1.43 9.53 -9.62
CA PRO A 192 2.80 9.30 -10.06
C PRO A 192 3.50 10.65 -10.25
N ILE A 193 4.70 10.83 -9.70
CA ILE A 193 5.46 12.07 -9.80
C ILE A 193 6.90 11.79 -10.27
N ALA A 194 7.54 12.79 -10.87
CA ALA A 194 8.98 12.74 -11.09
C ALA A 194 9.72 12.56 -9.76
N PRO A 195 10.87 11.85 -9.74
CA PRO A 195 11.63 11.62 -8.51
C PRO A 195 11.91 12.91 -7.73
N THR A 196 11.31 13.02 -6.55
CA THR A 196 11.31 14.22 -5.70
C THR A 196 11.73 13.84 -4.27
N PRO A 197 12.57 14.61 -3.55
CA PRO A 197 12.95 14.28 -2.17
C PRO A 197 11.71 14.00 -1.30
N ALA A 198 11.72 12.91 -0.53
CA ALA A 198 10.57 12.49 0.24
C ALA A 198 10.08 13.58 1.21
N SER A 199 10.98 14.39 1.77
CA SER A 199 10.62 15.53 2.62
C SER A 199 9.83 16.61 1.87
N GLU A 200 10.13 16.87 0.60
CA GLU A 200 9.39 17.82 -0.23
C GLU A 200 7.99 17.28 -0.57
N VAL A 201 7.87 15.98 -0.89
CA VAL A 201 6.56 15.33 -1.09
C VAL A 201 5.71 15.39 0.18
N TYR A 202 6.31 15.16 1.34
CA TYR A 202 5.65 15.31 2.64
C TYR A 202 5.20 16.76 2.89
N GLN A 203 6.03 17.77 2.60
CA GLN A 203 5.67 19.18 2.75
C GLN A 203 4.51 19.57 1.85
N PHE A 204 4.50 19.11 0.59
CA PHE A 204 3.38 19.31 -0.32
C PHE A 204 2.11 18.65 0.21
N ALA A 205 2.16 17.37 0.60
CA ALA A 205 1.01 16.65 1.16
C ALA A 205 0.44 17.34 2.41
N GLN A 206 1.33 17.86 3.29
CA GLN A 206 0.93 18.61 4.46
C GLN A 206 0.24 19.93 4.10
N SER A 207 0.75 20.65 3.08
CA SER A 207 0.11 21.88 2.60
C SER A 207 -1.26 21.60 1.98
N LEU A 208 -1.40 20.53 1.19
CA LEU A 208 -2.66 20.07 0.63
C LEU A 208 -3.68 19.73 1.73
N ALA A 209 -3.27 18.99 2.76
CA ALA A 209 -4.15 18.67 3.88
C ALA A 209 -4.67 19.94 4.58
N ARG A 210 -3.79 20.92 4.85
CA ARG A 210 -4.18 22.21 5.46
C ARG A 210 -5.12 22.98 4.55
N HIS A 211 -4.82 23.04 3.26
CA HIS A 211 -5.61 23.73 2.26
C HIS A 211 -7.03 23.16 2.17
N LEU A 212 -7.16 21.83 2.09
CA LEU A 212 -8.45 21.13 2.11
C LEU A 212 -9.24 21.41 3.38
N ALA A 213 -8.60 21.38 4.55
CA ALA A 213 -9.23 21.68 5.83
C ALA A 213 -9.68 23.14 5.95
N GLN A 214 -8.94 24.09 5.35
CA GLN A 214 -9.33 25.50 5.34
C GLN A 214 -10.50 25.79 4.40
N ARG A 215 -10.52 25.19 3.20
CA ARG A 215 -11.59 25.40 2.22
C ARG A 215 -12.85 24.61 2.50
N HIS A 216 -12.71 23.45 3.14
CA HIS A 216 -13.84 22.58 3.50
C HIS A 216 -13.75 22.15 4.98
N PRO A 217 -13.86 23.08 5.94
CA PRO A 217 -13.65 22.80 7.37
C PRO A 217 -14.71 21.89 8.00
N LYS A 218 -15.85 21.71 7.33
CA LYS A 218 -16.90 20.75 7.72
C LYS A 218 -16.66 19.35 7.15
N ARG A 219 -15.59 19.16 6.39
CA ARG A 219 -15.29 17.92 5.64
C ARG A 219 -13.95 17.33 6.05
N PHE A 220 -12.93 18.15 6.18
CA PHE A 220 -11.57 17.69 6.45
C PHE A 220 -11.01 18.19 7.75
N VAL A 221 -10.07 17.41 8.28
CA VAL A 221 -9.18 17.80 9.36
C VAL A 221 -7.74 17.43 9.01
N ALA A 222 -6.82 18.34 9.30
CA ALA A 222 -5.38 18.18 9.03
C ALA A 222 -4.54 18.06 10.31
N THR A 223 -5.18 17.81 11.45
CA THR A 223 -4.50 17.67 12.75
C THR A 223 -4.32 16.20 13.12
N MET A 224 -3.17 15.88 13.71
CA MET A 224 -2.89 14.51 14.18
C MET A 224 -3.75 14.10 15.38
N ALA A 225 -4.37 15.06 16.08
CA ALA A 225 -5.16 14.81 17.27
C ALA A 225 -6.46 14.06 16.93
N LYS A 226 -6.59 12.81 17.43
CA LYS A 226 -7.74 11.94 17.14
C LYS A 226 -9.08 12.51 17.59
N ASN A 227 -9.10 13.28 18.68
CA ASN A 227 -10.30 13.91 19.23
C ASN A 227 -10.92 14.98 18.30
N ALA A 228 -10.15 15.52 17.36
CA ALA A 228 -10.61 16.52 16.40
C ALA A 228 -11.27 15.91 15.15
N ARG A 229 -11.38 14.58 15.04
CA ARG A 229 -11.78 13.89 13.80
C ARG A 229 -13.26 13.54 13.70
N ALA A 230 -14.06 13.70 14.76
CA ALA A 230 -15.47 13.32 14.73
C ALA A 230 -16.21 14.03 13.58
N GLY A 231 -16.87 13.26 12.70
CA GLY A 231 -17.57 13.76 11.53
C GLY A 231 -16.68 14.34 10.41
N LEU A 232 -15.35 14.16 10.48
CA LEU A 232 -14.41 14.72 9.52
C LEU A 232 -13.51 13.63 8.91
N VAL A 233 -13.11 13.83 7.66
CA VAL A 233 -12.10 13.04 6.96
C VAL A 233 -10.72 13.58 7.36
N PHE A 234 -9.91 12.74 7.98
CA PHE A 234 -8.52 13.05 8.25
C PHE A 234 -7.68 12.82 7.00
N VAL A 235 -6.89 13.81 6.61
CA VAL A 235 -5.92 13.70 5.51
C VAL A 235 -4.56 13.35 6.10
N ASP A 236 -4.17 12.07 6.06
CA ASP A 236 -2.89 11.60 6.60
C ASP A 236 -1.74 11.88 5.62
N PHE A 237 -1.11 13.04 5.79
CA PHE A 237 0.05 13.45 5.00
C PHE A 237 1.35 12.72 5.40
N ALA A 238 1.39 12.03 6.55
CA ALA A 238 2.62 11.41 7.05
C ALA A 238 3.07 10.21 6.21
N GLN A 239 2.18 9.61 5.41
CA GLN A 239 2.47 8.47 4.52
C GLN A 239 3.58 8.74 3.49
N ASN A 240 3.89 10.03 3.25
CA ASN A 240 4.90 10.47 2.28
C ASN A 240 6.32 10.61 2.87
N LEU A 241 6.50 10.44 4.18
CA LEU A 241 7.84 10.41 4.78
C LEU A 241 8.62 9.17 4.30
N ALA A 242 9.93 9.31 4.06
CA ALA A 242 10.78 8.20 3.60
C ALA A 242 10.74 6.97 4.51
N ALA A 243 10.60 7.16 5.82
CA ALA A 243 10.54 6.10 6.83
C ALA A 243 9.15 5.42 6.95
N ARG A 244 8.14 5.90 6.21
CA ARG A 244 6.77 5.38 6.22
C ARG A 244 6.52 4.49 5.00
N ASN A 245 5.50 3.65 5.14
CA ASN A 245 5.04 2.75 4.09
C ASN A 245 3.51 2.70 4.12
N THR A 246 2.95 2.30 2.99
CA THR A 246 1.50 2.20 2.79
C THR A 246 1.18 0.86 2.16
N VAL A 247 0.00 0.32 2.46
CA VAL A 247 -0.47 -0.94 1.86
C VAL A 247 -0.51 -0.80 0.33
N VAL A 248 0.20 -1.69 -0.37
CA VAL A 248 0.23 -1.66 -1.83
C VAL A 248 -1.13 -2.06 -2.40
N ALA A 249 -1.48 -1.54 -3.58
CA ALA A 249 -2.64 -2.04 -4.32
C ALA A 249 -2.57 -3.56 -4.47
N TYR A 250 -3.73 -4.22 -4.49
CA TYR A 250 -3.88 -5.68 -4.58
C TYR A 250 -3.44 -6.46 -3.34
N SER A 251 -2.86 -5.84 -2.31
CA SER A 251 -2.56 -6.55 -1.08
C SER A 251 -3.82 -6.90 -0.28
N VAL A 252 -3.86 -8.12 0.25
CA VAL A 252 -4.89 -8.57 1.19
C VAL A 252 -4.73 -7.84 2.53
N ARG A 253 -5.85 -7.55 3.19
CA ARG A 253 -5.91 -6.90 4.50
C ARG A 253 -6.14 -7.91 5.61
N GLY A 254 -5.38 -7.80 6.70
CA GLY A 254 -5.49 -8.64 7.89
C GLY A 254 -6.66 -8.22 8.78
N LEU A 255 -7.88 -8.26 8.26
CA LEU A 255 -9.12 -7.93 8.95
C LEU A 255 -9.90 -9.20 9.32
N GLU A 256 -11.05 -9.04 9.97
CA GLU A 256 -11.97 -10.14 10.26
C GLU A 256 -12.50 -10.81 8.97
N VAL A 257 -12.75 -10.00 7.93
CA VAL A 257 -13.19 -10.46 6.61
C VAL A 257 -12.07 -10.22 5.59
N PRO A 258 -11.67 -11.24 4.82
CA PRO A 258 -10.65 -11.09 3.79
C PRO A 258 -11.08 -10.05 2.77
N SER A 259 -10.24 -9.03 2.60
CA SER A 259 -10.49 -7.90 1.72
C SER A 259 -9.17 -7.43 1.12
N VAL A 260 -9.24 -6.68 0.02
CA VAL A 260 -8.08 -6.24 -0.75
C VAL A 260 -8.02 -4.72 -0.79
N ALA A 261 -6.81 -4.14 -0.75
CA ALA A 261 -6.58 -2.75 -1.13
C ALA A 261 -6.87 -2.58 -2.63
N THR A 262 -8.08 -2.14 -2.96
CA THR A 262 -8.69 -2.32 -4.29
C THR A 262 -8.57 -1.06 -5.13
N PRO A 263 -7.87 -1.07 -6.27
CA PRO A 263 -7.95 -0.01 -7.29
C PRO A 263 -9.38 0.20 -7.79
N LEU A 264 -9.79 1.45 -7.92
CA LEU A 264 -11.16 1.85 -8.28
C LEU A 264 -11.16 2.79 -9.48
N THR A 265 -12.26 2.80 -10.22
CA THR A 265 -12.56 3.92 -11.13
C THR A 265 -13.19 5.09 -10.38
N TRP A 266 -13.17 6.28 -10.97
CA TRP A 266 -13.85 7.44 -10.38
C TRP A 266 -15.38 7.29 -10.37
N GLU A 267 -15.96 6.55 -11.32
CA GLU A 267 -17.39 6.20 -11.33
C GLU A 267 -17.74 5.31 -10.13
N GLU A 268 -16.89 4.32 -9.80
CA GLU A 268 -17.09 3.49 -8.61
C GLU A 268 -17.01 4.30 -7.32
N VAL A 269 -16.06 5.24 -7.24
CA VAL A 269 -15.97 6.18 -6.10
C VAL A 269 -17.24 7.02 -6.01
N ALA A 270 -17.71 7.60 -7.13
CA ALA A 270 -18.91 8.44 -7.15
C ALA A 270 -20.20 7.66 -6.82
N ALA A 271 -20.22 6.34 -7.06
CA ALA A 271 -21.36 5.47 -6.79
C ALA A 271 -21.45 4.97 -5.33
N LEU A 272 -20.46 5.26 -4.48
CA LEU A 272 -20.48 4.80 -3.09
C LEU A 272 -21.67 5.39 -2.31
N GLY A 273 -22.45 4.50 -1.70
CA GLY A 273 -23.51 4.84 -0.75
C GLY A 273 -23.03 4.85 0.71
N PRO A 274 -23.89 5.27 1.65
CA PRO A 274 -23.56 5.37 3.07
C PRO A 274 -23.28 4.01 3.74
N ASP A 275 -23.75 2.92 3.15
CA ASP A 275 -23.58 1.55 3.66
C ASP A 275 -22.78 0.66 2.69
N THR A 276 -22.05 1.26 1.75
CA THR A 276 -21.29 0.53 0.72
C THR A 276 -19.79 0.55 1.06
N PRO A 277 -19.28 -0.37 1.92
CA PRO A 277 -17.86 -0.44 2.19
C PRO A 277 -17.11 -0.92 0.96
N VAL A 278 -15.95 -0.32 0.67
CA VAL A 278 -15.12 -0.76 -0.45
C VAL A 278 -14.19 -1.89 -0.02
N ARG A 279 -14.79 -3.06 0.19
CA ARG A 279 -14.12 -4.31 0.56
C ARG A 279 -14.32 -5.34 -0.53
N THR A 280 -13.31 -5.54 -1.34
CA THR A 280 -13.31 -6.58 -2.38
C THR A 280 -12.67 -7.84 -1.83
N HIS A 281 -13.38 -8.95 -1.90
CA HIS A 281 -12.84 -10.26 -1.55
C HIS A 281 -11.71 -10.66 -2.53
N PRO A 282 -10.65 -11.38 -2.11
CA PRO A 282 -9.57 -11.83 -2.99
C PRO A 282 -10.04 -12.48 -4.31
N THR A 283 -11.01 -13.39 -4.27
CA THR A 283 -11.59 -14.03 -5.47
C THR A 283 -12.24 -13.00 -6.42
N ALA A 284 -13.03 -12.08 -5.89
CA ALA A 284 -13.67 -11.04 -6.69
C ALA A 284 -12.64 -10.05 -7.27
N MET A 285 -11.49 -9.88 -6.61
CA MET A 285 -10.40 -9.06 -7.15
C MET A 285 -9.77 -9.72 -8.39
N LEU A 286 -9.59 -11.04 -8.39
CA LEU A 286 -9.10 -11.76 -9.57
C LEU A 286 -10.06 -11.58 -10.76
N GLU A 287 -11.36 -11.76 -10.54
CA GLU A 287 -12.39 -11.53 -11.56
C GLU A 287 -12.39 -10.09 -12.06
N ARG A 288 -12.24 -9.11 -11.16
CA ARG A 288 -12.14 -7.69 -11.51
C ARG A 288 -10.94 -7.41 -12.41
N VAL A 289 -9.76 -7.97 -12.12
CA VAL A 289 -8.57 -7.77 -12.97
C VAL A 289 -8.75 -8.44 -14.33
N GLN A 290 -9.38 -9.61 -14.39
CA GLN A 290 -9.70 -10.26 -15.66
C GLN A 290 -10.63 -9.40 -16.53
N ASN A 291 -11.59 -8.71 -15.92
CA ASN A 291 -12.59 -7.90 -16.64
C ASN A 291 -12.11 -6.47 -16.96
N LEU A 292 -11.36 -5.85 -16.06
CA LEU A 292 -11.02 -4.41 -16.12
C LEU A 292 -9.53 -4.14 -16.35
N GLY A 293 -8.68 -5.16 -16.24
CA GLY A 293 -7.23 -5.03 -16.27
C GLY A 293 -6.66 -4.38 -15.00
N ASP A 294 -5.42 -3.87 -15.10
CA ASP A 294 -4.73 -3.14 -14.04
C ASP A 294 -5.20 -1.67 -13.99
N LEU A 295 -6.24 -1.39 -13.21
CA LEU A 295 -6.69 -0.02 -12.94
C LEU A 295 -5.65 0.84 -12.20
N TRP A 296 -4.63 0.21 -11.59
CA TRP A 296 -3.57 0.90 -10.86
C TRP A 296 -2.35 1.20 -11.73
N HIS A 297 -2.29 0.65 -12.95
CA HIS A 297 -1.20 0.87 -13.91
C HIS A 297 -0.83 2.35 -14.10
N PRO A 298 -1.78 3.30 -14.19
CA PRO A 298 -1.45 4.72 -14.33
C PRO A 298 -0.62 5.30 -13.18
N THR A 299 -0.59 4.65 -12.01
CA THR A 299 0.23 5.10 -10.86
C THR A 299 1.69 4.70 -10.95
N LEU A 300 2.07 3.90 -11.95
CA LEU A 300 3.47 3.59 -12.20
C LEU A 300 4.18 4.83 -12.74
N PRO A 301 5.29 5.28 -12.12
CA PRO A 301 6.06 6.41 -12.61
C PRO A 301 6.61 6.12 -14.01
N THR A 302 6.61 7.16 -14.84
CA THR A 302 7.14 7.14 -16.20
C THR A 302 8.10 8.32 -16.38
N ALA A 303 8.85 8.34 -17.49
CA ALA A 303 9.70 9.48 -17.83
C ALA A 303 8.92 10.79 -18.02
N THR A 304 7.59 10.72 -18.16
CA THR A 304 6.68 11.87 -18.33
C THR A 304 5.86 12.18 -17.08
N SER A 305 6.13 11.52 -15.94
CA SER A 305 5.46 11.85 -14.68
C SER A 305 5.67 13.32 -14.31
N PRO A 306 4.64 14.04 -13.86
CA PRO A 306 4.72 15.48 -13.59
C PRO A 306 5.70 15.76 -12.45
N ALA A 307 6.40 16.91 -12.55
CA ALA A 307 7.14 17.44 -11.42
C ALA A 307 6.17 17.85 -10.30
N LEU A 308 6.57 17.64 -9.05
CA LEU A 308 5.77 18.10 -7.92
C LEU A 308 5.81 19.64 -7.87
N PRO A 309 4.65 20.32 -7.84
CA PRO A 309 4.62 21.77 -7.68
C PRO A 309 4.99 22.16 -6.24
N GLY A 310 5.24 23.45 -6.02
CA GLY A 310 5.46 23.99 -4.68
C GLY A 310 4.23 23.80 -3.76
N PRO A 311 4.42 23.95 -2.43
CA PRO A 311 3.32 23.84 -1.47
C PRO A 311 2.14 24.75 -1.80
N LEU A 312 0.92 24.27 -1.53
CA LEU A 312 -0.31 25.05 -1.73
C LEU A 312 -0.41 26.18 -0.70
N ALA A 313 -0.90 27.34 -1.16
CA ALA A 313 -1.20 28.52 -0.33
C ALA A 313 -2.54 28.38 0.40
#